data_AF-A0A970L6E6-F1
#
_entry.id   AF-A0A970L6E6-F1
#
_cell.length_a   1.000
_cell.length_b   1.000
_cell.length_c   1.000
_cell.angle_alpha   90.00
_cell.angle_beta   90.00
_cell.angle_gamma   90.00
#
_symmetry.space_group_name_H-M   'P 1'
#
loop_
_entity.id
_entity.type
_entity.pdbx_description
1 polymer ?
#
loop_
_entity_poly.entity_id
_entity_poly.type
_entity_poly.pdbx_seq_one_letter_code
_entity_poly.pdbx_strand_id
1 'polypeptide(L)' 'MRELTRAEEQIMQILWKLKKGFVKDILEHFDDPKPAYNTVSTIVRILQSKGFVD' A
#
# COMPACT_ATOMS: atom_id res chain seq x y z
N MET A 1 17.12 5.52 -9.11
CA MET A 1 15.73 5.88 -8.73
C MET A 1 15.10 4.61 -8.18
N ARG A 2 14.49 4.61 -6.99
CA ARG A 2 13.81 3.39 -6.50
C ARG A 2 12.48 3.27 -7.24
N GLU A 3 12.37 2.32 -8.14
CA GLU A 3 11.13 2.07 -8.88
C GLU A 3 10.13 1.35 -7.97
N LEU A 4 8.89 1.83 -8.02
CA LEU A 4 7.75 1.15 -7.44
C LEU A 4 7.11 0.29 -8.53
N THR A 5 6.78 -0.94 -8.19
CA THR A 5 5.87 -1.74 -9.01
C THR A 5 4.49 -1.08 -9.02
N ARG A 6 3.66 -1.42 -10.01
CA ARG A 6 2.29 -0.87 -10.11
C ARG A 6 1.47 -1.06 -8.83
N ALA A 7 1.63 -2.20 -8.16
CA ALA A 7 0.92 -2.49 -6.91
C ALA A 7 1.44 -1.65 -5.74
N GLU A 8 2.75 -1.45 -5.65
CA GLU A 8 3.36 -0.55 -4.66
C GLU A 8 2.93 0.90 -4.87
N GLU A 9 2.90 1.36 -6.12
CA GLU A 9 2.47 2.71 -6.47
C GLU A 9 0.99 2.93 -6.10
N GLN A 10 0.10 1.97 -6.41
CA GLN A 10 -1.31 2.05 -6.01
C GLN A 10 -1.46 2.18 -4.49
N ILE A 11 -0.76 1.34 -3.72
CA ILE A 11 -0.81 1.40 -2.25
C ILE A 11 -0.22 2.71 -1.73
N MET A 12 0.88 3.19 -2.32
CA MET A 12 1.48 4.48 -1.97
C MET A 12 0.51 5.65 -2.23
N GLN A 13 -0.21 5.65 -3.35
CA GLN A 13 -1.21 6.67 -3.67
C GLN A 13 -2.35 6.68 -2.65
N ILE A 14 -2.81 5.50 -2.23
CA ILE A 14 -3.84 5.36 -1.19
C ILE A 14 -3.32 5.86 0.15
N LEU A 15 -2.13 5.42 0.56
CA LEU A 15 -1.47 5.85 1.79
C LEU A 15 -1.26 7.37 1.84
N TRP A 16 -0.87 7.98 0.70
CA TRP A 16 -0.68 9.42 0.59
C TRP A 16 -1.99 10.20 0.81
N LYS A 17 -3.11 9.68 0.32
CA LYS A 17 -4.45 10.24 0.55
C LYS A 17 -4.91 10.05 2.00
N LEU A 18 -4.68 8.87 2.56
CA LEU A 18 -5.06 8.51 3.92
C LEU A 18 -4.25 9.26 4.99
N LYS A 19 -3.02 9.70 4.67
CA LYS A 19 -2.01 10.29 5.58
C LYS A 19 -1.51 9.33 6.67
N LYS A 20 -2.42 8.61 7.33
CA LYS A 20 -2.18 7.51 8.26
C LYS A 20 -3.38 6.55 8.23
N GLY A 21 -3.10 5.26 8.36
CA GLY A 21 -4.14 4.24 8.39
C GLY A 21 -3.55 2.85 8.57
N PHE A 22 -4.39 1.87 8.84
CA PHE A 22 -4.03 0.47 8.88
C PHE A 22 -4.17 -0.18 7.50
N VAL A 23 -3.62 -1.38 7.36
CA VAL A 23 -3.73 -2.19 6.13
C VAL A 23 -5.20 -2.41 5.73
N LYS A 24 -6.13 -2.47 6.71
CA LYS A 24 -7.56 -2.57 6.46
C LYS A 24 -8.11 -1.32 5.77
N ASP A 25 -7.74 -0.12 6.24
CA ASP A 25 -8.18 1.13 5.61
C ASP A 25 -7.70 1.22 4.15
N ILE A 26 -6.47 0.77 3.88
CA ILE A 26 -5.93 0.70 2.52
C ILE A 26 -6.78 -0.25 1.65
N LEU A 27 -7.14 -1.42 2.18
CA LEU A 27 -7.94 -2.42 1.49
C LEU A 27 -9.34 -1.89 1.15
N GLU A 28 -9.91 -1.03 1.98
CA GLU A 28 -11.22 -0.41 1.74
C GLU A 28 -11.20 0.60 0.58
N HIS A 29 -10.03 1.10 0.20
CA HIS A 29 -9.85 2.01 -0.94
C HIS A 29 -9.63 1.29 -2.27
N PHE A 30 -9.61 -0.05 -2.28
CA PHE A 30 -9.56 -0.83 -3.51
C PHE A 30 -10.97 -1.13 -4.02
N ASP A 31 -11.18 -0.95 -5.32
CA ASP A 31 -12.34 -1.47 -6.05
C ASP A 31 -12.29 -3.00 -6.17
N ASP A 32 -13.44 -3.63 -6.39
CA ASP A 32 -13.53 -5.08 -6.57
C ASP A 32 -12.96 -5.52 -7.93
N PRO A 33 -12.16 -6.61 -7.99
CA PRO A 33 -11.82 -7.50 -6.89
C PRO A 33 -10.71 -6.95 -5.99
N LYS A 34 -10.99 -6.90 -4.69
CA LYS A 34 -10.02 -6.43 -3.70
C LYS A 34 -8.84 -7.40 -3.59
N PRO A 35 -7.60 -6.89 -3.52
CA PRO A 35 -6.45 -7.76 -3.25
C PRO A 35 -6.59 -8.42 -1.89
N ALA A 36 -5.95 -9.58 -1.70
CA ALA A 36 -5.96 -10.21 -0.39
C ALA A 36 -5.20 -9.35 0.64
N TYR A 37 -5.64 -9.38 1.90
CA TYR A 37 -5.04 -8.58 2.99
C TYR A 37 -3.53 -8.82 3.15
N ASN A 38 -3.10 -10.07 3.02
CA ASN A 38 -1.69 -10.45 3.07
C ASN A 38 -0.86 -9.82 1.94
N THR A 39 -1.45 -9.64 0.75
CA THR A 39 -0.81 -8.95 -0.37
C THR A 39 -0.54 -7.49 -0.01
N VAL A 40 -1.56 -6.77 0.47
CA VAL A 40 -1.42 -5.38 0.91
C VAL A 40 -0.41 -5.27 2.05
N SER A 41 -0.50 -6.14 3.07
CA SER A 41 0.43 -6.16 4.19
C SER A 41 1.88 -6.40 3.77
N THR A 42 2.11 -7.28 2.80
CA THR A 42 3.45 -7.57 2.28
C THR A 42 4.01 -6.34 1.57
N ILE A 43 3.21 -5.70 0.73
CA ILE A 43 3.62 -4.51 -0.01
C ILE A 43 3.89 -3.33 0.93
N VAL A 44 3.05 -3.09 1.93
CA VAL A 44 3.30 -2.06 2.96
C VAL A 44 4.64 -2.30 3.65
N ARG A 45 4.96 -3.55 4.00
CA ARG A 45 6.24 -3.90 4.62
C ARG A 45 7.44 -3.69 3.68
N ILE A 46 7.26 -3.94 2.38
CA ILE A 46 8.28 -3.63 1.35
C ILE A 46 8.48 -2.11 1.26
N LEU A 47 7.39 -1.32 1.21
CA LEU A 47 7.46 0.14 1.20
C LEU A 47 8.14 0.68 2.46
N GLN A 48 7.90 0.07 3.62
CA GLN A 48 8.55 0.41 4.89
C GLN A 48 10.05 0.08 4.86
N SER A 49 10.43 -1.11 4.36
CA SER A 49 11.83 -1.49 4.15
C SER A 49 12.55 -0.58 3.15
N LYS A 50 11.81 -0.10 2.14
CA LYS A 50 12.27 0.92 1.19
C LYS A 50 12.24 2.34 1.76
N GLY A 51 11.84 2.56 3.01
CA GLY A 51 11.84 3.86 3.68
C GLY A 51 10.81 4.86 3.13
N PHE A 52 9.74 4.39 2.48
CA PHE A 52 8.65 5.25 1.99
C PHE A 52 7.55 5.48 3.03
N VAL A 53 7.46 4.60 4.03
CA VAL A 53 6.49 4.66 5.15
C VAL A 53 7.17 4.24 6.44
N ASP A 54 6.61 4.67 7.57
CA ASP A 54 7.04 4.39 8.94
C ASP A 54 5.89 3.81 9.77
#